data_AF-A0AAT9SQX8-F1
#
_entry.id   AF-A0AAT9SQX8-F1
#
_cell.length_a   1.000
_cell.length_b   1.000
_cell.length_c   1.000
_cell.angle_alpha   90.00
_cell.angle_beta   90.00
_cell.angle_gamma   90.00
#
_symmetry.space_group_name_H-M   'P 1'
#
loop_
_entity.id
_entity.type
_entity.pdbx_description
1 polymer ?
#
loop_
_entity_poly.entity_id
_entity_poly.type
_entity_poly.pdbx_seq_one_letter_code
_entity_poly.pdbx_strand_id
1 'polypeptide(L)'
;MIVCSCNVISCRQIKGTIAPDGSGPRTAGEAYDCLGCSPNCGRCAREVRTILAEARAACATQCNSCASREIECAVHVTVERMLEGIEFAEDVAAAA
;
A
#
# COMPACT_ATOMS: atom_id res chain seq x y z
N MET A 1 -11.41 9.34 -8.93
CA MET A 1 -11.63 10.79 -8.71
C MET A 1 -10.37 11.57 -9.11
N ILE A 2 -10.50 12.64 -9.90
CA ILE A 2 -9.42 13.62 -10.15
C ILE A 2 -9.33 14.56 -8.95
N VAL A 3 -8.11 14.79 -8.47
CA VAL A 3 -7.80 15.58 -7.28
C VAL A 3 -7.12 16.91 -7.66
N CYS A 4 -6.22 16.89 -8.65
CA CYS A 4 -5.57 18.09 -9.17
C CYS A 4 -5.93 18.28 -10.64
N SER A 5 -6.65 19.35 -10.97
CA SER A 5 -6.95 19.68 -12.37
C SER A 5 -5.74 20.24 -13.12
N CYS A 6 -4.87 21.00 -12.46
CA CYS A 6 -3.70 21.62 -13.11
C CYS A 6 -2.71 20.59 -13.68
N ASN A 7 -2.51 19.51 -12.94
CA ASN A 7 -1.56 18.45 -13.30
C ASN A 7 -2.28 17.15 -13.71
N VAL A 8 -3.62 17.17 -13.80
CA VAL A 8 -4.48 16.02 -14.14
C VAL A 8 -4.15 14.78 -13.30
N ILE A 9 -4.06 14.97 -11.97
CA ILE A 9 -3.70 13.91 -11.03
C ILE A 9 -4.94 13.34 -10.37
N SER A 10 -5.04 12.02 -10.38
CA SER A 10 -6.09 11.24 -9.73
C SER A 10 -5.73 10.80 -8.31
N CYS A 11 -6.74 10.50 -7.51
CA CYS A 11 -6.59 9.90 -6.19
C CYS A 11 -5.76 8.59 -6.25
N ARG A 12 -5.95 7.75 -7.28
CA ARG A 12 -5.18 6.51 -7.45
C ARG A 12 -3.68 6.81 -7.64
N GLN A 13 -3.32 7.79 -8.46
CA GLN A 13 -1.93 8.17 -8.65
C GLN A 13 -1.29 8.66 -7.35
N ILE A 14 -1.99 9.47 -6.55
CA ILE A 14 -1.50 9.92 -5.25
C ILE A 14 -1.30 8.73 -4.31
N LYS A 15 -2.28 7.83 -4.21
CA LYS A 15 -2.16 6.62 -3.36
C LYS A 15 -1.00 5.73 -3.81
N GLY A 16 -0.76 5.59 -5.11
CA GLY A 16 0.34 4.82 -5.68
C GLY A 16 1.74 5.37 -5.38
N THR A 17 1.86 6.59 -4.83
CA THR A 17 3.14 7.10 -4.33
C THR A 17 3.53 6.56 -2.96
N ILE A 18 2.59 5.94 -2.23
CA ILE A 18 2.85 5.28 -0.96
C ILE A 18 3.25 3.83 -1.24
N ALA A 19 4.41 3.44 -0.74
CA ALA A 19 4.90 2.08 -0.83
C ALA A 19 4.11 1.14 0.09
N PRO A 20 4.16 -0.18 -0.14
CA PRO A 20 3.39 -1.15 0.64
C PRO A 20 3.71 -1.17 2.13
N ASP A 21 4.92 -0.77 2.52
CA ASP A 21 5.38 -0.61 3.90
C ASP A 21 4.91 0.70 4.56
N GLY A 22 4.14 1.52 3.85
CA GLY A 22 3.67 2.83 4.30
C GLY A 22 4.68 3.97 4.14
N SER A 23 5.87 3.69 3.59
CA SER A 23 6.85 4.72 3.23
C SER A 23 6.39 5.50 1.99
N GLY A 24 6.94 6.70 1.78
CA GLY A 24 6.56 7.58 0.67
C GLY A 24 6.33 9.03 1.09
N PRO A 25 5.78 9.89 0.21
CA PRO A 25 5.72 11.34 0.38
C PRO A 25 4.80 11.75 1.53
N ARG A 26 5.32 12.50 2.50
CA ARG A 26 4.60 13.01 3.69
C ARG A 26 3.90 14.33 3.41
N THR A 27 4.38 15.06 2.40
CA THR A 27 3.81 16.34 1.98
C THR A 27 3.22 16.24 0.58
N ALA A 28 2.34 17.19 0.25
CA ALA A 28 1.81 17.29 -1.11
C ALA A 28 2.93 17.59 -2.13
N GLY A 29 3.92 18.42 -1.76
CA GLY A 29 5.07 18.74 -2.60
C GLY A 29 5.85 17.49 -3.00
N GLU A 30 6.25 16.69 -2.01
CA GLU A 30 6.92 15.42 -2.24
C GLU A 30 6.10 14.46 -3.11
N ALA A 31 4.76 14.47 -2.97
CA ALA A 31 3.91 13.64 -3.83
C ALA A 31 3.91 14.12 -5.29
N TYR A 32 3.93 15.43 -5.53
CA TYR A 32 4.11 15.97 -6.88
C TYR A 32 5.50 15.63 -7.43
N ASP A 33 6.55 15.75 -6.61
CA ASP A 33 7.93 15.39 -6.99
C ASP A 33 8.04 13.89 -7.35
N CYS A 34 7.44 13.00 -6.56
CA CYS A 34 7.35 11.56 -6.86
C CYS A 34 6.61 11.28 -8.18
N LEU A 35 5.64 12.13 -8.55
CA LEU A 35 4.89 12.02 -9.80
C LEU A 35 5.57 12.76 -10.97
N GLY A 36 6.73 13.38 -10.75
CA GLY A 36 7.49 14.09 -11.77
C GLY A 36 6.87 15.42 -12.20
N CYS A 37 6.17 16.12 -11.30
CA CYS A 37 5.54 17.40 -11.61
C CYS A 37 5.69 18.40 -10.45
N SER A 38 5.47 19.69 -10.73
CA SER A 38 5.46 20.74 -9.72
C SER A 38 4.03 21.22 -9.42
N PRO A 39 3.74 21.69 -8.21
CA PRO A 39 2.44 22.31 -7.89
C PRO A 39 2.26 23.63 -8.65
N ASN A 40 1.08 23.83 -9.26
CA ASN A 40 0.76 25.06 -10.00
C ASN A 40 -0.02 26.07 -9.13
N CYS A 41 -1.27 25.76 -8.75
CA CYS A 41 -2.11 26.66 -7.95
C CYS A 41 -2.25 26.26 -6.47
N GLY A 42 -1.73 25.10 -6.06
CA GLY A 42 -1.75 24.62 -4.67
C GLY A 42 -3.11 24.27 -4.06
N ARG A 43 -4.25 24.58 -4.73
CA ARG A 43 -5.60 24.41 -4.16
C ARG A 43 -5.93 22.99 -3.70
N CYS A 44 -5.36 21.98 -4.37
CA CYS A 44 -5.56 20.57 -4.03
C CYS A 44 -4.62 20.05 -2.94
N ALA A 45 -3.68 20.86 -2.43
CA ALA A 45 -2.65 20.38 -1.50
C ALA A 45 -3.22 19.82 -0.19
N ARG A 46 -4.34 20.36 0.31
CA ARG A 46 -5.01 19.81 1.50
C ARG A 46 -5.57 18.43 1.23
N GLU A 47 -6.25 18.26 0.10
CA GLU A 47 -6.84 16.99 -0.32
C GLU A 47 -5.77 15.92 -0.56
N VAL A 48 -4.67 16.29 -1.21
CA VAL A 48 -3.51 15.41 -1.40
C VAL A 48 -2.98 14.91 -0.06
N ARG A 49 -2.82 15.78 0.94
CA ARG A 49 -2.37 15.37 2.28
C ARG A 49 -3.35 14.41 2.96
N THR A 50 -4.65 14.66 2.84
CA THR A 50 -5.69 13.75 3.36
C THR A 50 -5.56 12.38 2.72
N ILE A 51 -5.45 12.31 1.40
CA ILE A 51 -5.31 11.04 0.67
C ILE A 51 -4.04 10.29 1.07
N LEU A 52 -2.92 11.00 1.27
CA LEU A 52 -1.67 10.39 1.73
C LEU A 52 -1.77 9.85 3.16
N ALA A 53 -2.52 10.53 4.04
CA ALA A 53 -2.78 10.05 5.39
C ALA A 53 -3.70 8.82 5.38
N GLU A 54 -4.76 8.85 4.57
CA GLU A 54 -5.66 7.71 4.38
C GLU A 54 -4.95 6.49 3.80
N ALA A 55 -4.06 6.68 2.83
CA ALA A 55 -3.27 5.60 2.24
C ALA A 55 -2.36 4.94 3.28
N ARG A 56 -1.70 5.74 4.12
CA ARG A 56 -0.88 5.22 5.22
C ARG A 56 -1.70 4.51 6.29
N ALA A 57 -2.83 5.11 6.68
CA ALA A 57 -3.75 4.48 7.61
C ALA A 57 -4.26 3.15 7.04
N ALA A 58 -4.55 3.08 5.75
CA ALA A 58 -4.91 1.84 5.09
C ALA A 58 -3.77 0.79 5.17
N CYS A 59 -2.50 1.15 4.95
CA CYS A 59 -1.37 0.24 5.18
C CYS A 59 -1.27 -0.23 6.65
N ALA A 60 -1.48 0.68 7.60
CA ALA A 60 -1.42 0.36 9.03
C ALA A 60 -2.59 -0.54 9.51
N THR A 61 -3.81 -0.27 9.04
CA THR A 61 -5.04 -0.96 9.46
C THR A 61 -5.31 -2.23 8.66
N GLN A 62 -4.85 -2.31 7.40
CA GLN A 62 -4.96 -3.55 6.60
C GLN A 62 -3.95 -4.62 7.06
N CYS A 63 -3.01 -4.28 7.93
CA CYS A 63 -2.13 -5.23 8.62
C CYS A 63 -2.76 -5.86 9.88
N ASN A 64 -4.09 -5.87 10.02
CA ASN A 64 -4.75 -6.71 11.01
C ASN A 64 -5.24 -8.07 10.44
N SER A 65 -5.31 -8.23 9.11
CA SER A 65 -5.72 -9.50 8.46
C SER A 65 -5.02 -9.80 7.11
N CYS A 66 -4.03 -9.01 6.68
CA CYS A 66 -3.05 -9.43 5.66
C CYS A 66 -2.05 -10.48 6.18
N ALA A 67 -2.57 -11.41 7.00
CA ALA A 67 -2.12 -12.77 7.14
C ALA A 67 -2.75 -13.69 6.06
N SER A 68 -3.73 -13.24 5.25
CA SER A 68 -4.32 -14.05 4.16
C SER A 68 -4.92 -13.22 3.00
N ARG A 69 -4.08 -12.91 1.99
CA ARG A 69 -4.25 -12.91 0.50
C ARG A 69 -5.60 -12.46 -0.08
N GLU A 70 -5.72 -11.53 -1.03
CA GLU A 70 -5.04 -11.51 -2.35
C GLU A 70 -4.86 -10.07 -2.89
N ILE A 71 -3.82 -9.36 -2.42
CA ILE A 71 -3.18 -8.26 -3.16
C ILE A 71 -1.67 -8.38 -2.87
N GLU A 72 -0.85 -8.42 -3.92
CA GLU A 72 0.61 -8.56 -3.87
C GLU A 72 1.28 -7.36 -3.17
N CYS A 73 1.22 -7.38 -1.85
CA CYS A 73 2.05 -6.59 -0.96
C CYS A 73 3.39 -7.30 -0.80
N ALA A 74 4.49 -6.53 -0.81
CA ALA A 74 5.87 -7.02 -0.73
C ALA A 74 6.17 -7.96 0.48
N VAL A 75 5.31 -7.97 1.50
CA VAL A 75 5.39 -8.86 2.69
C VAL A 75 4.94 -10.30 2.41
N HIS A 76 4.08 -10.57 1.42
CA HIS A 76 3.62 -11.94 1.11
C HIS A 76 4.66 -12.80 0.37
N VAL A 77 5.61 -12.18 -0.35
CA VAL A 77 6.60 -12.88 -1.21
C VAL A 77 7.62 -13.69 -0.39
N THR A 78 7.87 -13.33 0.87
CA THR A 78 8.84 -14.03 1.73
C THR A 78 8.28 -15.29 2.40
N VAL A 79 6.99 -15.34 2.70
CA VAL A 79 6.36 -16.50 3.37
C VAL A 79 6.07 -17.63 2.38
N GLU A 80 5.65 -17.32 1.15
CA GLU A 80 5.49 -18.35 0.10
C GLU A 80 6.80 -19.08 -0.22
N ARG A 81 7.93 -18.36 -0.26
CA ARG A 81 9.26 -18.95 -0.48
C ARG A 81 9.76 -19.85 0.66
N MET A 82 9.16 -19.79 1.85
CA MET A 82 9.54 -20.65 2.99
C MET A 82 8.72 -21.94 3.08
N LEU A 83 7.61 -22.05 2.33
CA LEU A 83 6.68 -23.18 2.39
C LEU A 83 6.81 -24.15 1.18
N GLU A 84 7.67 -23.86 0.20
CA GLU A 84 8.03 -24.82 -0.86
C GLU A 84 8.92 -25.94 -0.28
N GLY A 85 8.32 -27.01 0.27
CA GLY A 85 9.03 -28.26 0.58
C GLY A 85 8.61 -29.08 1.80
N ILE A 86 7.51 -28.77 2.50
CA ILE A 86 7.06 -29.56 3.66
C ILE A 86 6.00 -30.58 3.22
N GLU A 87 6.38 -31.86 3.11
CA GLU A 87 5.45 -32.97 2.92
C GLU A 87 4.69 -33.27 4.22
N PHE A 88 3.35 -33.21 4.18
CA PHE A 88 2.49 -33.55 5.32
C PHE A 88 2.39 -35.07 5.49
N ALA A 89 3.01 -35.60 6.55
CA ALA A 89 2.76 -36.95 7.04
C ALA A 89 1.96 -36.86 8.34
N GLU A 90 0.68 -37.18 8.31
CA GLU A 90 -0.10 -37.50 9.51
C GLU A 90 -0.81 -38.84 9.30
N ASP A 91 -0.13 -39.90 9.73
CA ASP A 91 -0.69 -41.24 9.91
C ASP A 91 -0.41 -41.67 11.36
N VAL A 92 -1.40 -42.34 11.95
CA VAL A 92 -1.42 -43.11 13.22
C VAL A 92 -1.35 -42.38 14.57
N ALA A 93 -2.46 -42.43 15.32
CA ALA A 93 -2.58 -43.06 16.66
C ALA A 93 -3.51 -42.29 17.63
N ALA A 94 -4.74 -42.77 17.79
CA ALA A 94 -5.48 -42.63 19.05
C ALA A 94 -6.35 -43.87 19.27
N ALA A 95 -5.73 -44.88 19.89
CA ALA A 95 -6.40 -45.98 20.55
C ALA A 95 -6.72 -45.55 21.99
N ALA A 96 -8.00 -45.66 22.38
CA ALA A 96 -8.46 -46.00 23.74
C ALA A 96 -9.95 -46.33 23.67
#